data_AF-A0A9D0TFS6-F1
#
_entry.id   AF-A0A9D0TFS6-F1
#
_cell.length_a   1.000
_cell.length_b   1.000
_cell.length_c   1.000
_cell.angle_alpha   90.00
_cell.angle_beta   90.00
_cell.angle_gamma   90.00
#
_symmetry.space_group_name_H-M   'P 1'
#
loop_
_entity.id
_entity.type
_entity.pdbx_description
1 polymer ?
#
loop_
_entity_poly.entity_id
_entity_poly.type
_entity_poly.pdbx_seq_one_letter_code
_entity_poly.pdbx_strand_id
1 'polypeptide(L)'
;MKNVLMSIFCAAIVSVPLLGVSATFNIGSMTITSGEFDMDTSDGSGLSPFTVIGPNTNLVGGYIGNGGVGRPPTSPDPERIAGAQFSGFPINVYTAESNLGGAQPAGSIAGGPVPSGVLDDVSGTITMDLSSWFFNWNGNDMHTGTGKSDGVTSAFATGVWDPVSGEYSLSWQTLTGIGSNPDFVSVISLRGVASPVPVPAAIFLFLSGLLGLIGVSNPGKS
;
A
#
# COMPACT_ATOMS: atom_id res chain seq x y z
N MET A 1 -39.45 13.60 59.96
CA MET A 1 -38.52 12.56 59.48
C MET A 1 -38.91 12.23 58.05
N LYS A 2 -38.09 12.64 57.08
CA LYS A 2 -38.31 12.51 55.63
C LYS A 2 -37.62 11.22 55.17
N ASN A 3 -38.36 10.26 54.62
CA ASN A 3 -37.76 9.13 53.91
C ASN A 3 -37.98 9.31 52.40
N VAL A 4 -36.85 9.47 51.72
CA VAL A 4 -36.72 9.76 50.30
C VAL A 4 -37.00 8.49 49.49
N LEU A 5 -37.95 8.58 48.56
CA LEU A 5 -38.22 7.57 47.55
C LEU A 5 -37.05 7.57 46.55
N MET A 6 -36.31 6.47 46.48
CA MET A 6 -35.17 6.29 45.59
C MET A 6 -35.68 5.70 44.26
N SER A 7 -35.82 6.56 43.24
CA SER A 7 -36.17 6.13 41.88
C SER A 7 -35.00 5.38 41.23
N ILE A 8 -35.22 4.11 40.91
CA ILE A 8 -34.32 3.30 40.10
C ILE A 8 -34.54 3.69 38.64
N PHE A 9 -33.57 4.40 38.06
CA PHE A 9 -33.48 4.65 36.63
C PHE A 9 -32.88 3.40 35.97
N CYS A 10 -33.73 2.52 35.43
CA CYS A 10 -33.29 1.44 34.55
C CYS A 10 -32.87 2.05 33.20
N ALA A 11 -31.56 2.21 32.98
CA ALA A 11 -31.02 2.48 31.66
C ALA A 11 -31.19 1.23 30.78
N ALA A 12 -32.21 1.25 29.93
CA ALA A 12 -32.34 0.29 28.84
C ALA A 12 -31.21 0.55 27.83
N ILE A 13 -30.14 -0.24 27.88
CA ILE A 13 -29.14 -0.30 26.82
C ILE A 13 -29.82 -1.00 25.65
N VAL A 14 -30.41 -0.20 24.75
CA VAL A 14 -30.85 -0.68 23.45
C VAL A 14 -29.59 -1.01 22.66
N SER A 15 -29.26 -2.30 22.58
CA SER A 15 -28.26 -2.83 21.68
C SER A 15 -28.81 -2.68 20.25
N VAL A 16 -28.62 -1.50 19.66
CA VAL A 16 -28.83 -1.31 18.23
C VAL A 16 -27.76 -2.16 17.53
N PRO A 17 -28.13 -3.10 16.63
CA PRO A 17 -27.14 -3.78 15.83
C PRO A 17 -26.37 -2.71 15.04
N LEU A 18 -25.06 -2.64 15.25
CA LEU A 18 -24.17 -1.86 14.42
C LEU A 18 -24.25 -2.50 13.03
N LEU A 19 -25.14 -1.99 12.18
CA LEU A 19 -25.10 -2.32 10.76
C LEU A 19 -23.71 -1.86 10.31
N GLY A 20 -22.84 -2.83 10.04
CA GLY A 20 -21.49 -2.58 9.56
C GLY A 20 -21.59 -1.78 8.27
N VAL A 21 -21.45 -0.46 8.39
CA VAL A 21 -21.20 0.38 7.22
C VAL A 21 -19.75 0.07 6.87
N SER A 22 -19.60 -0.97 6.04
CA SER A 22 -18.43 -1.16 5.20
C SER A 22 -18.13 0.20 4.56
N ALA A 23 -16.90 0.65 4.76
CA ALA A 23 -16.51 2.04 4.53
C ALA A 23 -15.30 2.07 3.60
N THR A 24 -15.21 3.11 2.80
CA THR A 24 -13.96 3.46 2.13
C THR A 24 -12.97 3.97 3.17
N PHE A 25 -11.76 3.42 3.24
CA PHE A 25 -10.73 3.86 4.19
C PHE A 25 -9.33 3.90 3.58
N ASN A 26 -8.52 4.83 4.07
CA ASN A 26 -7.09 4.87 3.78
C ASN A 26 -6.39 3.78 4.56
N ILE A 27 -5.47 3.07 3.92
CA ILE A 27 -4.66 2.02 4.51
C ILE A 27 -3.37 2.64 5.06
N GLY A 28 -3.07 2.42 6.35
CA GLY A 28 -1.82 2.83 6.97
C GLY A 28 -0.70 1.78 6.82
N SER A 29 -1.07 0.51 6.75
CA SER A 29 -0.16 -0.61 6.43
C SER A 29 -0.94 -1.76 5.78
N MET A 30 -0.30 -2.55 4.93
CA MET A 30 -0.87 -3.69 4.23
C MET A 30 0.16 -4.82 4.21
N THR A 31 0.04 -5.75 5.15
CA THR A 31 0.95 -6.90 5.25
C THR A 31 0.50 -8.00 4.30
N ILE A 32 1.36 -8.40 3.35
CA ILE A 32 1.12 -9.57 2.49
C ILE A 32 1.57 -10.88 3.15
N THR A 33 0.83 -11.95 2.88
CA THR A 33 1.15 -13.32 3.34
C THR A 33 1.37 -14.30 2.20
N SER A 34 0.89 -13.96 1.01
CA SER A 34 1.11 -14.66 -0.24
C SER A 34 1.06 -13.64 -1.38
N GLY A 35 1.58 -14.03 -2.54
CA GLY A 35 1.29 -13.29 -3.75
C GLY A 35 1.89 -13.89 -4.99
N GLU A 36 1.38 -13.41 -6.11
CA GLU A 36 1.81 -13.73 -7.44
C GLU A 36 1.96 -12.42 -8.20
N PHE A 37 3.01 -12.36 -9.01
CA PHE A 37 3.32 -11.22 -9.82
C PHE A 37 3.39 -11.64 -11.27
N ASP A 38 2.83 -10.81 -12.14
CA ASP A 38 2.99 -10.91 -13.57
C ASP A 38 3.45 -9.56 -14.10
N MET A 39 4.40 -9.62 -15.01
CA MET A 39 4.75 -8.52 -15.88
C MET A 39 4.46 -9.04 -17.26
N ASP A 40 3.33 -8.63 -17.82
CA ASP A 40 2.98 -8.94 -19.21
C ASP A 40 3.99 -8.19 -20.10
N THR A 41 5.13 -8.85 -20.27
CA THR A 41 5.94 -8.74 -21.45
C THR A 41 5.18 -9.51 -22.51
N SER A 42 5.10 -8.99 -23.72
CA SER A 42 4.35 -9.58 -24.84
C SER A 42 4.75 -11.02 -25.26
N ASP A 43 5.53 -11.72 -24.45
CA ASP A 43 6.00 -13.09 -24.58
C ASP A 43 5.05 -14.14 -23.97
N GLY A 44 3.98 -13.74 -23.26
CA GLY A 44 3.00 -14.66 -22.69
C GLY A 44 3.54 -15.48 -21.51
N SER A 45 4.54 -14.96 -20.80
CA SER A 45 4.98 -15.52 -19.53
C SER A 45 3.83 -15.45 -18.50
N GLY A 46 3.57 -16.57 -17.82
CA GLY A 46 2.48 -16.66 -16.84
C GLY A 46 2.85 -16.05 -15.49
N LEU A 47 1.85 -15.91 -14.62
CA LEU A 47 1.98 -15.49 -13.22
C LEU A 47 3.16 -16.21 -12.52
N SER A 48 4.07 -15.42 -11.97
CA SER A 48 5.22 -15.89 -11.20
C SER A 48 4.93 -15.76 -9.71
N PRO A 49 4.83 -16.86 -8.96
CA PRO A 49 4.55 -16.81 -7.53
C PRO A 49 5.71 -16.15 -6.78
N PHE A 50 5.38 -15.48 -5.68
CA PHE A 50 6.39 -15.04 -4.72
C PHE A 50 7.08 -16.26 -4.12
N THR A 51 8.34 -16.42 -4.49
CA THR A 51 9.22 -17.47 -3.95
C THR A 51 9.67 -17.16 -2.54
N VAL A 52 9.71 -15.87 -2.16
CA VAL A 52 10.06 -15.40 -0.83
C VAL A 52 9.26 -14.12 -0.53
N ILE A 53 8.76 -14.02 0.70
CA ILE A 53 8.21 -12.80 1.27
C ILE A 53 9.19 -12.35 2.35
N GLY A 54 9.59 -11.08 2.34
CA GLY A 54 10.60 -10.57 3.26
C GLY A 54 10.09 -10.35 4.68
N PRO A 55 10.97 -9.93 5.60
CA PRO A 55 10.60 -9.66 6.99
C PRO A 55 9.73 -8.39 7.14
N ASN A 56 9.80 -7.46 6.18
CA ASN A 56 8.93 -6.29 6.11
C ASN A 56 8.03 -6.39 4.87
N THR A 57 6.84 -6.92 5.07
CA THR A 57 5.87 -7.29 4.05
C THR A 57 4.86 -6.18 3.73
N ASN A 58 5.16 -4.98 4.19
CA ASN A 58 4.20 -3.90 4.21
C ASN A 58 4.16 -3.20 2.84
N LEU A 59 3.13 -3.44 2.03
CA LEU A 59 3.04 -2.81 0.70
C LEU A 59 2.86 -1.28 0.76
N VAL A 60 2.41 -0.73 1.89
CA VAL A 60 2.11 0.70 2.08
C VAL A 60 2.61 1.21 3.42
N GLY A 61 3.00 2.47 3.53
CA GLY A 61 3.35 3.05 4.84
C GLY A 61 4.82 2.88 5.26
N GLY A 62 5.73 2.62 4.32
CA GLY A 62 7.15 2.83 4.55
C GLY A 62 8.02 2.63 3.32
N TYR A 63 9.26 3.13 3.40
CA TYR A 63 10.33 2.68 2.52
C TYR A 63 10.89 1.36 3.05
N ILE A 64 11.16 0.43 2.15
CA ILE A 64 11.52 -0.94 2.46
C ILE A 64 12.60 -1.38 1.50
N GLY A 65 13.74 -1.74 2.07
CA GLY A 65 14.85 -2.39 1.39
C GLY A 65 15.68 -1.45 0.52
N ASN A 66 16.80 -1.98 0.04
CA ASN A 66 17.71 -1.29 -0.86
C ASN A 66 17.79 -1.97 -2.24
N GLY A 67 16.77 -2.76 -2.61
CA GLY A 67 16.72 -3.48 -3.87
C GLY A 67 17.85 -4.49 -4.08
N GLY A 68 18.64 -4.82 -3.06
CA GLY A 68 19.83 -5.64 -3.22
C GLY A 68 20.96 -4.98 -3.99
N VAL A 69 21.00 -3.64 -4.06
CA VAL A 69 22.13 -2.90 -4.68
C VAL A 69 23.45 -3.35 -4.05
N GLY A 70 24.40 -3.73 -4.92
CA GLY A 70 25.71 -4.26 -4.51
C GLY A 70 25.75 -5.78 -4.23
N ARG A 71 24.62 -6.49 -4.37
CA ARG A 71 24.57 -7.96 -4.31
C ARG A 71 24.75 -8.59 -5.69
N PRO A 72 25.25 -9.83 -5.78
CA PRO A 72 25.24 -10.58 -7.03
C PRO A 72 23.81 -10.70 -7.60
N PRO A 73 23.61 -10.63 -8.92
CA PRO A 73 22.29 -10.75 -9.57
C PRO A 73 21.53 -12.05 -9.26
N THR A 74 22.23 -13.08 -8.78
CA THR A 74 21.67 -14.37 -8.39
C THR A 74 21.33 -14.45 -6.91
N SER A 75 21.73 -13.46 -6.11
CA SER A 75 21.55 -13.45 -4.67
C SER A 75 20.28 -12.68 -4.29
N PRO A 76 19.33 -13.33 -3.60
CA PRO A 76 18.14 -12.65 -3.13
C PRO A 76 18.47 -11.58 -2.06
N ASP A 77 17.72 -10.47 -2.05
CA ASP A 77 17.83 -9.45 -0.99
C ASP A 77 17.00 -9.85 0.26
N PRO A 78 17.59 -10.00 1.46
CA PRO A 78 16.85 -10.30 2.67
C PRO A 78 15.94 -9.15 3.14
N GLU A 79 16.14 -7.92 2.66
CA GLU A 79 15.36 -6.74 3.09
C GLU A 79 14.26 -6.33 2.11
N ARG A 80 14.09 -7.09 1.01
CA ARG A 80 13.01 -6.87 0.04
C ARG A 80 11.62 -7.09 0.64
N ILE A 81 10.61 -6.52 0.01
CA ILE A 81 9.20 -6.76 0.33
C ILE A 81 8.81 -8.19 -0.08
N ALA A 82 9.10 -8.53 -1.34
CA ALA A 82 8.83 -9.82 -1.93
C ALA A 82 9.87 -10.15 -3.01
N GLY A 83 10.00 -11.43 -3.33
CA GLY A 83 10.87 -11.92 -4.38
C GLY A 83 10.20 -12.96 -5.27
N ALA A 84 10.32 -12.78 -6.58
CA ALA A 84 9.84 -13.71 -7.59
C ALA A 84 11.00 -14.19 -8.48
N GLN A 85 10.72 -15.11 -9.40
CA GLN A 85 11.62 -15.41 -10.50
C GLN A 85 11.01 -14.91 -11.80
N PHE A 86 11.83 -14.28 -12.63
CA PHE A 86 11.44 -13.85 -13.96
C PHE A 86 12.57 -14.16 -14.93
N SER A 87 12.25 -14.94 -15.97
CA SER A 87 13.23 -15.42 -16.96
C SER A 87 14.46 -16.10 -16.33
N GLY A 88 14.27 -16.86 -15.24
CA GLY A 88 15.34 -17.60 -14.55
C GLY A 88 16.23 -16.79 -13.62
N PHE A 89 15.97 -15.48 -13.46
CA PHE A 89 16.68 -14.61 -12.51
C PHE A 89 15.73 -14.14 -11.40
N PRO A 90 16.24 -13.90 -10.18
CA PRO A 90 15.43 -13.34 -9.12
C PRO A 90 15.04 -11.90 -9.45
N ILE A 91 13.78 -11.56 -9.16
CA ILE A 91 13.29 -10.19 -9.02
C ILE A 91 13.18 -9.89 -7.53
N ASN A 92 13.71 -8.76 -7.09
CA ASN A 92 13.49 -8.23 -5.74
C ASN A 92 12.59 -7.00 -5.84
N VAL A 93 11.47 -7.01 -5.11
CA VAL A 93 10.56 -5.88 -5.00
C VAL A 93 10.92 -5.06 -3.77
N TYR A 94 11.05 -3.76 -3.92
CA TYR A 94 11.42 -2.85 -2.84
C TYR A 94 10.83 -1.45 -3.10
N THR A 95 10.94 -0.56 -2.13
CA THR A 95 10.55 0.84 -2.28
C THR A 95 11.76 1.76 -2.10
N ALA A 96 11.90 2.75 -2.98
CA ALA A 96 13.11 3.58 -3.03
C ALA A 96 13.29 4.44 -1.77
N GLU A 97 14.37 4.18 -1.02
CA GLU A 97 14.75 4.90 0.19
C GLU A 97 15.27 6.33 -0.07
N SER A 98 15.25 6.85 -1.31
CA SER A 98 15.74 8.21 -1.64
C SER A 98 15.16 9.33 -0.79
N ASN A 99 14.01 9.11 -0.14
CA ASN A 99 13.37 10.06 0.76
C ASN A 99 13.84 9.99 2.24
N LEU A 100 14.78 9.09 2.58
CA LEU A 100 15.41 9.00 3.92
C LEU A 100 16.82 9.59 3.97
N GLY A 101 17.31 10.23 2.89
CA GLY A 101 18.59 10.95 2.88
C GLY A 101 19.83 10.06 2.91
N GLY A 102 19.69 8.77 2.57
CA GLY A 102 20.81 7.84 2.42
C GLY A 102 21.74 8.23 1.25
N ALA A 103 23.05 8.03 1.43
CA ALA A 103 24.08 8.41 0.45
C ALA A 103 24.11 7.52 -0.82
N GLN A 104 23.34 6.43 -0.83
CA GLN A 104 23.19 5.48 -1.93
C GLN A 104 21.72 5.03 -1.95
N PRO A 105 20.78 5.86 -2.45
CA PRO A 105 19.40 5.43 -2.52
C PRO A 105 19.31 4.25 -3.49
N ALA A 106 18.70 3.17 -3.06
CA ALA A 106 18.26 2.14 -3.99
C ALA A 106 17.08 2.66 -4.79
N GLY A 107 17.08 2.39 -6.10
CA GLY A 107 16.20 3.08 -7.03
C GLY A 107 16.85 4.38 -7.53
N SER A 108 16.69 4.64 -8.83
CA SER A 108 17.08 5.92 -9.38
C SER A 108 16.40 7.04 -8.59
N ILE A 109 17.03 8.21 -8.59
CA ILE A 109 16.76 9.42 -7.79
C ILE A 109 15.33 10.01 -8.03
N ALA A 110 14.42 9.25 -8.66
CA ALA A 110 13.12 9.62 -9.19
C ALA A 110 11.94 8.78 -8.64
N GLY A 111 12.12 8.02 -7.54
CA GLY A 111 11.00 7.36 -6.86
C GLY A 111 9.99 8.38 -6.30
N GLY A 112 8.71 7.99 -6.26
CA GLY A 112 7.63 8.81 -5.70
C GLY A 112 7.57 8.80 -4.16
N PRO A 113 6.48 9.33 -3.57
CA PRO A 113 6.22 9.23 -2.14
C PRO A 113 6.11 7.78 -1.63
N VAL A 114 6.06 7.63 -0.30
CA VAL A 114 5.77 6.36 0.37
C VAL A 114 4.47 5.79 -0.21
N PRO A 115 4.40 4.48 -0.53
CA PRO A 115 3.19 3.94 -1.11
C PRO A 115 2.01 4.10 -0.16
N SER A 116 0.85 4.39 -0.74
CA SER A 116 -0.41 4.58 -0.01
C SER A 116 -1.55 3.89 -0.74
N GLY A 117 -2.66 3.65 -0.06
CA GLY A 117 -3.79 3.00 -0.68
C GLY A 117 -5.11 3.30 -0.01
N VAL A 118 -6.17 3.03 -0.75
CA VAL A 118 -7.56 3.15 -0.34
C VAL A 118 -8.26 1.83 -0.64
N LEU A 119 -9.00 1.32 0.34
CA LEU A 119 -9.92 0.19 0.17
C LEU A 119 -11.35 0.71 0.22
N ASP A 120 -12.20 0.09 -0.59
CA ASP A 120 -13.64 0.22 -0.49
C ASP A 120 -14.25 -1.18 -0.35
N ASP A 121 -14.54 -1.53 0.89
CA ASP A 121 -15.13 -2.82 1.26
C ASP A 121 -16.56 -2.99 0.72
N VAL A 122 -17.23 -1.93 0.23
CA VAL A 122 -18.60 -2.00 -0.32
C VAL A 122 -18.54 -2.36 -1.79
N SER A 123 -17.70 -1.66 -2.54
CA SER A 123 -17.51 -1.92 -3.97
C SER A 123 -16.54 -3.07 -4.23
N GLY A 124 -15.80 -3.53 -3.22
CA GLY A 124 -14.79 -4.56 -3.35
C GLY A 124 -13.62 -4.08 -4.19
N THR A 125 -13.20 -2.82 -4.02
CA THR A 125 -12.14 -2.21 -4.81
C THR A 125 -10.95 -1.79 -3.98
N ILE A 126 -9.79 -1.82 -4.62
CA ILE A 126 -8.52 -1.33 -4.07
C ILE A 126 -7.89 -0.36 -5.07
N THR A 127 -7.38 0.76 -4.55
CA THR A 127 -6.57 1.72 -5.32
C THR A 127 -5.31 2.03 -4.54
N MET A 128 -4.15 1.98 -5.20
CA MET A 128 -2.85 2.20 -4.56
C MET A 128 -1.98 3.15 -5.37
N ASP A 129 -1.32 4.06 -4.66
CA ASP A 129 -0.15 4.76 -5.15
C ASP A 129 1.09 3.90 -4.84
N LEU A 130 1.70 3.36 -5.88
CA LEU A 130 2.93 2.56 -5.82
C LEU A 130 4.10 3.32 -6.43
N SER A 131 4.07 4.66 -6.47
CA SER A 131 5.05 5.48 -7.18
C SER A 131 6.49 5.34 -6.68
N SER A 132 6.72 4.79 -5.49
CA SER A 132 8.05 4.45 -5.00
C SER A 132 8.44 2.98 -5.19
N TRP A 133 7.67 2.16 -5.91
CA TRP A 133 8.01 0.76 -6.17
C TRP A 133 9.06 0.58 -7.26
N PHE A 134 10.00 -0.31 -6.97
CA PHE A 134 11.06 -0.70 -7.89
C PHE A 134 11.23 -2.22 -7.90
N PHE A 135 11.67 -2.71 -9.04
CA PHE A 135 12.19 -4.06 -9.19
C PHE A 135 13.68 -4.01 -9.44
N ASN A 136 14.44 -4.73 -8.63
CA ASN A 136 15.80 -5.08 -8.98
C ASN A 136 15.78 -6.42 -9.70
N TRP A 137 16.18 -6.42 -10.97
CA TRP A 137 16.25 -7.60 -11.80
C TRP A 137 17.58 -7.63 -12.55
N ASN A 138 18.28 -8.76 -12.45
CA ASN A 138 19.60 -8.94 -13.04
C ASN A 138 20.61 -7.80 -12.69
N GLY A 139 20.54 -7.29 -11.45
CA GLY A 139 21.40 -6.20 -10.97
C GLY A 139 21.03 -4.80 -11.47
N ASN A 140 19.90 -4.64 -12.18
CA ASN A 140 19.39 -3.35 -12.61
C ASN A 140 18.12 -2.98 -11.86
N ASP A 141 18.05 -1.73 -11.42
CA ASP A 141 16.87 -1.16 -10.79
C ASP A 141 15.93 -0.60 -11.86
N MET A 142 14.67 -1.01 -11.80
CA MET A 142 13.61 -0.59 -12.71
C MET A 142 12.52 0.09 -11.89
N HIS A 143 12.19 1.33 -12.25
CA HIS A 143 11.06 2.04 -11.65
C HIS A 143 9.75 1.48 -12.22
N THR A 144 9.17 0.50 -11.54
CA THR A 144 7.95 -0.20 -11.97
C THR A 144 6.69 0.35 -11.33
N GLY A 145 6.82 1.30 -10.41
CA GLY A 145 5.72 2.00 -9.77
C GLY A 145 4.81 2.82 -10.69
N THR A 146 3.81 3.44 -10.07
CA THR A 146 2.79 4.30 -10.69
C THR A 146 3.22 5.77 -10.72
N GLY A 147 2.39 6.64 -11.30
CA GLY A 147 2.50 8.10 -11.14
C GLY A 147 3.66 8.77 -11.89
N LYS A 148 4.35 8.07 -12.79
CA LYS A 148 5.41 8.68 -13.61
C LYS A 148 4.82 9.65 -14.64
N SER A 149 5.48 10.79 -14.81
CA SER A 149 5.09 11.80 -15.81
C SER A 149 5.66 11.49 -17.20
N ASP A 150 5.43 10.27 -17.68
CA ASP A 150 5.93 9.76 -18.98
C ASP A 150 4.82 9.62 -20.05
N GLY A 151 3.57 9.93 -19.69
CA GLY A 151 2.41 9.84 -20.59
C GLY A 151 1.87 8.43 -20.81
N VAL A 152 2.45 7.41 -20.17
CA VAL A 152 2.09 6.00 -20.34
C VAL A 152 1.74 5.34 -19.01
N THR A 153 2.51 5.64 -17.97
CA THR A 153 2.37 5.04 -16.66
C THR A 153 1.07 5.46 -16.00
N SER A 154 0.35 4.48 -15.45
CA SER A 154 -0.90 4.72 -14.73
C SER A 154 -0.66 5.59 -13.51
N ALA A 155 -1.60 6.49 -13.22
CA ALA A 155 -1.54 7.32 -12.02
C ALA A 155 -1.56 6.47 -10.73
N PHE A 156 -2.36 5.41 -10.73
CA PHE A 156 -2.53 4.48 -9.61
C PHE A 156 -2.61 3.04 -10.12
N ALA A 157 -2.35 2.10 -9.22
CA ALA A 157 -2.71 0.71 -9.39
C ALA A 157 -4.12 0.48 -8.87
N THR A 158 -4.93 -0.26 -9.62
CA THR A 158 -6.33 -0.49 -9.27
C THR A 158 -6.69 -1.96 -9.42
N GLY A 159 -7.70 -2.40 -8.68
CA GLY A 159 -8.27 -3.72 -8.87
C GLY A 159 -9.29 -4.09 -7.81
N VAL A 160 -9.36 -5.39 -7.51
CA VAL A 160 -10.41 -5.99 -6.67
C VAL A 160 -9.87 -6.32 -5.28
N TRP A 161 -10.72 -6.14 -4.28
CA TRP A 161 -10.49 -6.46 -2.88
C TRP A 161 -11.67 -7.25 -2.32
N ASP A 162 -11.38 -8.34 -1.63
CA ASP A 162 -12.37 -9.07 -0.83
C ASP A 162 -12.10 -8.85 0.67
N PRO A 163 -12.95 -8.07 1.37
CA PRO A 163 -12.77 -7.79 2.79
C PRO A 163 -12.97 -9.02 3.70
N VAL A 164 -13.57 -10.10 3.19
CA VAL A 164 -13.82 -11.32 3.96
C VAL A 164 -12.60 -12.23 3.95
N SER A 165 -12.04 -12.47 2.77
CA SER A 165 -10.88 -13.38 2.61
C SER A 165 -9.53 -12.66 2.72
N GLY A 166 -9.51 -11.34 2.53
CA GLY A 166 -8.28 -10.56 2.40
C GLY A 166 -7.59 -10.74 1.04
N GLU A 167 -8.26 -11.38 0.08
CA GLU A 167 -7.75 -11.52 -1.28
C GLU A 167 -7.78 -10.19 -2.01
N TYR A 168 -6.70 -9.90 -2.74
CA TYR A 168 -6.59 -8.70 -3.55
C TYR A 168 -6.01 -9.00 -4.92
N SER A 169 -6.37 -8.17 -5.89
CA SER A 169 -5.73 -8.08 -7.19
C SER A 169 -5.54 -6.62 -7.58
N LEU A 170 -4.39 -6.30 -8.16
CA LEU A 170 -4.01 -4.99 -8.63
C LEU A 170 -3.42 -5.11 -10.02
N SER A 171 -3.70 -4.13 -10.86
CA SER A 171 -3.09 -3.99 -12.17
C SER A 171 -2.74 -2.53 -12.44
N TRP A 172 -1.62 -2.30 -13.13
CA TRP A 172 -1.27 -0.98 -13.65
C TRP A 172 -0.31 -1.10 -14.82
N GLN A 173 -0.27 -0.04 -15.63
CA GLN A 173 0.67 0.08 -16.74
C GLN A 173 1.85 0.95 -16.32
N THR A 174 3.06 0.59 -16.74
CA THR A 174 4.28 1.33 -16.42
C THR A 174 5.32 1.19 -17.53
N LEU A 175 6.13 2.23 -17.74
CA LEU A 175 7.28 2.19 -18.64
C LEU A 175 8.49 1.57 -17.91
N THR A 176 8.83 0.31 -18.17
CA THR A 176 9.89 -0.39 -17.41
C THR A 176 11.28 -0.20 -18.00
N GLY A 177 11.38 0.11 -19.30
CA GLY A 177 12.66 0.27 -19.99
C GLY A 177 13.49 -1.01 -20.04
N ILE A 178 12.83 -2.19 -20.07
CA ILE A 178 13.51 -3.49 -20.07
C ILE A 178 14.25 -3.73 -21.39
N GLY A 179 15.51 -4.15 -21.27
CA GLY A 179 16.36 -4.51 -22.41
C GLY A 179 16.95 -3.28 -23.10
N SER A 180 17.08 -3.33 -24.43
CA SER A 180 17.57 -2.21 -25.24
C SER A 180 16.49 -1.20 -25.62
N ASN A 181 15.23 -1.45 -25.23
CA ASN A 181 14.10 -0.58 -25.55
C ASN A 181 13.71 0.25 -24.32
N PRO A 182 14.07 1.55 -24.27
CA PRO A 182 13.70 2.42 -23.16
C PRO A 182 12.18 2.64 -23.06
N ASP A 183 11.44 2.40 -24.14
CA ASP A 183 10.00 2.65 -24.24
C ASP A 183 9.16 1.38 -24.05
N PHE A 184 9.71 0.35 -23.39
CA PHE A 184 8.97 -0.89 -23.15
C PHE A 184 7.84 -0.65 -22.14
N VAL A 185 6.61 -0.80 -22.61
CA VAL A 185 5.40 -0.70 -21.80
C VAL A 185 5.08 -2.06 -21.21
N SER A 186 5.03 -2.14 -19.89
CA SER A 186 4.64 -3.35 -19.18
C SER A 186 3.29 -3.15 -18.49
N VAL A 187 2.46 -4.18 -18.49
CA VAL A 187 1.31 -4.27 -17.58
C VAL A 187 1.73 -5.14 -16.40
N ILE A 188 1.74 -4.55 -15.23
CA ILE A 188 2.03 -5.25 -13.98
C ILE A 188 0.72 -5.71 -13.37
N SER A 189 0.65 -6.99 -13.01
CA SER A 189 -0.41 -7.55 -12.18
C SER A 189 0.17 -8.11 -10.88
N LEU A 190 -0.49 -7.81 -9.77
CA LEU A 190 -0.17 -8.33 -8.45
C LEU A 190 -1.42 -8.92 -7.82
N ARG A 191 -1.35 -10.15 -7.33
CA ARG A 191 -2.47 -10.83 -6.65
C ARG A 191 -1.96 -11.48 -5.39
N GLY A 192 -2.81 -11.65 -4.38
CA GLY A 192 -2.40 -12.32 -3.15
C GLY A 192 -3.40 -12.16 -2.01
N VAL A 193 -2.93 -12.46 -0.80
CA VAL A 193 -3.70 -12.27 0.44
C VAL A 193 -2.98 -11.27 1.33
N ALA A 194 -3.71 -10.28 1.82
CA ALA A 194 -3.18 -9.22 2.67
C ALA A 194 -4.06 -8.90 3.87
N SER A 195 -3.44 -8.33 4.90
CA SER A 195 -4.09 -7.81 6.10
C SER A 195 -3.86 -6.29 6.20
N PRO A 196 -4.78 -5.46 5.69
CA PRO A 196 -4.69 -4.01 5.77
C PRO A 196 -5.06 -3.50 7.17
N VAL A 197 -4.37 -2.45 7.62
CA VAL A 197 -4.68 -1.71 8.85
C VAL A 197 -5.14 -0.30 8.45
N PRO A 198 -6.39 0.08 8.73
CA PRO A 198 -6.88 1.43 8.44
C PRO A 198 -6.08 2.50 9.18
N VAL A 199 -5.91 3.67 8.55
CA VAL A 199 -5.41 4.86 9.27
C VAL A 199 -6.47 5.24 10.32
N PRO A 200 -6.12 5.32 11.62
CA PRO A 200 -7.09 5.66 12.64
C PRO A 200 -7.74 7.02 12.38
N ALA A 201 -9.07 7.05 12.25
CA ALA A 201 -9.85 8.30 12.14
C ALA A 201 -9.70 9.22 13.37
N ALA A 202 -9.10 8.72 14.44
CA ALA A 202 -8.86 9.43 15.69
C ALA A 202 -8.12 10.77 15.49
N ILE A 203 -7.20 10.90 14.53
CA ILE A 203 -6.49 12.17 14.29
C ILE A 203 -7.46 13.25 13.83
N PHE A 204 -8.39 12.93 12.92
CA PHE A 204 -9.41 13.86 12.45
C PHE A 204 -10.45 14.19 13.53
N LEU A 205 -10.83 13.21 14.35
CA LEU A 205 -11.73 13.43 15.49
C LEU A 205 -11.07 14.30 16.57
N PHE A 206 -9.78 14.13 16.82
CA PHE A 206 -9.03 14.94 17.78
C PHE A 206 -8.86 16.38 17.30
N LEU A 207 -8.53 16.59 16.01
CA LEU A 207 -8.40 17.92 15.42
C LEU A 207 -9.76 18.64 15.28
N SER A 208 -10.82 17.94 14.87
CA SER A 208 -12.16 18.53 14.80
C SER A 208 -12.73 18.84 16.19
N GLY A 209 -12.46 17.99 17.18
CA GLY A 209 -12.79 18.26 18.58
C GLY A 209 -12.06 19.47 19.14
N LEU A 210 -10.77 19.64 18.83
CA LEU A 210 -9.97 20.78 19.27
C LEU A 210 -10.43 22.10 18.61
N LEU A 211 -10.74 22.08 17.31
CA LEU A 211 -11.29 23.25 16.61
C LEU A 211 -12.68 23.61 17.13
N GLY A 212 -13.51 22.62 17.46
CA GLY A 212 -14.80 22.84 18.12
C GLY A 212 -14.65 23.52 19.49
N LEU A 213 -13.65 23.14 20.29
CA LEU A 213 -13.35 23.78 21.57
C LEU A 213 -12.87 25.22 21.43
N ILE A 214 -12.03 25.52 20.43
CA ILE A 214 -11.52 26.88 20.19
C ILE A 214 -12.66 27.80 19.68
N GLY A 215 -13.55 27.29 18.82
CA GLY A 215 -14.70 28.03 18.31
C GLY A 215 -15.75 28.37 19.37
N VAL A 216 -15.93 27.51 20.38
CA VAL A 216 -16.85 27.75 21.50
C VAL A 216 -16.26 28.70 22.56
N SER A 217 -14.93 28.84 22.62
CA SER A 217 -14.25 29.71 23.59
C SER A 217 -14.18 31.20 23.22
N ASN A 218 -14.86 31.64 22.16
CA ASN A 218 -14.98 33.06 21.83
C ASN A 218 -16.38 33.61 22.17
N PRO A 219 -16.76 33.74 23.46
CA PRO A 219 -17.92 34.52 23.81
C PRO A 219 -17.60 35.96 23.43
N GLY A 220 -18.34 36.49 22.47
CA GLY A 220 -18.22 37.88 22.04
C GLY A 220 -18.15 38.80 23.26
N LYS A 221 -17.14 39.66 23.26
CA LYS A 221 -17.12 40.86 24.07
C LYS A 221 -18.41 41.63 23.76
N SER A 222 -19.36 41.62 24.69
CA SER A 222 -20.47 42.58 24.76
C SER A 222 -19.96 43.90 25.28
#